data_AF-A0A6N7VN48-F1
#
_entry.id   AF-A0A6N7VN48-F1
#
_cell.length_a   1.000
_cell.length_b   1.000
_cell.length_c   1.000
_cell.angle_alpha   90.00
_cell.angle_beta   90.00
_cell.angle_gamma   90.00
#
_symmetry.space_group_name_H-M   'P 1'
#
loop_
_entity.id
_entity.type
_entity.pdbx_description
1 polymer ?
#
loop_
_entity_poly.entity_id
_entity_poly.type
_entity_poly.pdbx_seq_one_letter_code
_entity_poly.pdbx_strand_id
1 'polypeptide(L)' 'MIKLRRIGIYPEYEDYAIWDYILDDEISDEILVIVTDKNGEIVDITWES' A
#
# COMPACT_ATOMS: atom_id res chain seq x y z
N MET A 1 -9.76 17.26 1.73
CA MET A 1 -10.27 15.87 1.73
C MET A 1 -9.09 15.02 1.35
N ILE A 2 -8.64 14.17 2.27
CA ILE A 2 -7.45 13.33 2.08
C ILE A 2 -7.74 12.29 1.00
N LYS A 3 -6.83 12.12 0.04
CA LYS A 3 -6.95 11.15 -1.06
C LYS A 3 -5.79 10.18 -1.04
N LEU A 4 -6.10 8.90 -1.22
CA LEU A 4 -5.09 7.85 -1.44
C LEU A 4 -4.85 7.71 -2.93
N ARG A 5 -3.59 7.88 -3.34
CA ARG A 5 -3.16 7.60 -4.71
C ARG A 5 -2.30 6.35 -4.72
N ARG A 6 -2.74 5.32 -5.45
CA ARG A 6 -1.94 4.10 -5.64
C ARG A 6 -0.69 4.42 -6.46
N ILE A 7 0.47 4.03 -5.96
CA ILE A 7 1.76 4.27 -6.60
C ILE A 7 2.47 3.00 -7.06
N GLY A 8 2.16 1.85 -6.44
CA GLY A 8 2.80 0.58 -6.77
C GLY A 8 1.92 -0.63 -6.49
N ILE A 9 2.17 -1.71 -7.22
CA ILE A 9 1.64 -3.06 -6.95
C ILE A 9 2.76 -4.06 -7.22
N TYR A 10 3.06 -4.91 -6.25
CA TYR A 10 4.09 -5.96 -6.36
C TYR A 10 3.49 -7.32 -6.00
N PRO A 11 2.90 -8.04 -6.98
CA PRO A 11 2.13 -9.27 -6.74
C PRO A 11 2.96 -10.56 -6.68
N GLU A 12 4.29 -10.46 -6.85
CA GLU A 12 5.18 -11.63 -6.92
C GLU A 12 6.01 -11.84 -5.63
N TYR A 13 5.68 -11.16 -4.54
CA TYR A 13 6.45 -11.23 -3.31
C TYR A 13 6.01 -12.41 -2.45
N GLU A 14 6.62 -13.59 -2.64
CA GLU A 14 6.43 -14.76 -1.78
C GLU A 14 4.96 -15.18 -1.53
N ASP A 15 4.13 -15.24 -2.58
CA ASP A 15 2.67 -15.48 -2.51
C ASP A 15 1.83 -14.33 -1.90
N TYR A 16 2.43 -13.15 -1.74
CA TYR A 16 1.76 -11.92 -1.32
C TYR A 16 1.75 -10.86 -2.42
N ALA A 17 0.77 -9.97 -2.33
CA ALA A 17 0.74 -8.73 -3.09
C ALA A 17 0.89 -7.53 -2.16
N ILE A 18 1.84 -6.67 -2.49
CA ILE A 18 2.10 -5.41 -1.78
C ILE A 18 1.45 -4.27 -2.57
N TRP A 19 0.75 -3.39 -1.87
CA TRP A 19 0.03 -2.26 -2.42
C TRP A 19 0.49 -0.97 -1.74
N ASP A 20 1.14 -0.10 -2.51
CA ASP A 20 1.65 1.17 -1.99
C ASP A 20 0.74 2.32 -2.41
N TYR A 21 0.40 3.16 -1.44
CA TYR A 21 -0.40 4.36 -1.64
C TYR A 21 0.29 5.56 -1.01
N ILE A 22 0.31 6.70 -1.70
CA ILE A 22 0.67 7.98 -1.08
C ILE A 22 -0.59 8.64 -0.54
N LEU A 23 -0.48 9.19 0.66
CA LEU A 23 -1.53 9.98 1.28
C LEU A 23 -1.37 11.44 0.88
N ASP A 24 -2.17 11.88 -0.09
CA ASP A 24 -2.26 13.29 -0.49
C ASP A 24 -0.87 13.90 -0.79
N ASP A 25 -0.35 13.63 -1.98
CA ASP A 25 1.02 13.96 -2.42
C ASP A 25 1.32 15.47 -2.50
N GLU A 26 0.33 16.32 -2.22
CA GLU A 26 0.52 17.76 -2.03
C GLU A 26 0.85 18.15 -0.58
N ILE A 27 0.65 17.24 0.38
CA ILE A 27 0.72 17.53 1.82
C ILE A 27 1.57 16.54 2.63
N SER A 28 1.77 15.31 2.13
CA SER A 28 2.55 14.30 2.82
C SER A 28 3.33 13.41 1.87
N ASP A 29 4.53 13.02 2.29
CA ASP A 29 5.34 11.97 1.67
C ASP A 29 5.07 10.60 2.31
N GLU A 30 4.07 10.51 3.20
CA GLU A 30 3.71 9.26 3.87
C GLU A 30 3.15 8.23 2.91
N ILE A 31 3.62 7.00 3.07
CA ILE A 31 3.21 5.84 2.28
C ILE A 31 2.42 4.88 3.16
N LEU A 32 1.23 4.53 2.70
CA LEU A 32 0.44 3.43 3.23
C LEU A 32 0.76 2.18 2.41
N VAL A 33 1.31 1.17 3.08
CA VAL A 33 1.62 -0.14 2.51
C VAL A 33 0.59 -1.14 3.01
N ILE A 34 -0.09 -1.80 2.09
CA ILE A 34 -1.03 -2.90 2.40
C ILE A 34 -0.46 -4.18 1.83
N VAL A 35 -0.45 -5.25 2.62
CA VAL A 35 -0.03 -6.58 2.16
C VAL A 35 -1.23 -7.51 2.16
N THR A 36 -1.46 -8.18 1.04
CA THR A 36 -2.51 -9.19 0.90
C THR A 36 -1.92 -10.55 0.58
N ASP A 37 -2.51 -11.62 1.10
CA ASP A 37 -2.17 -12.98 0.70
C ASP A 37 -2.66 -13.33 -0.72
N LYS A 38 -2.34 -14.52 -1.19
CA LYS A 38 -2.79 -15.06 -2.49
C LYS A 38 -4.31 -15.19 -2.65
N ASN A 39 -5.08 -15.15 -1.57
CA ASN A 39 -6.55 -15.16 -1.61
C ASN A 39 -7.13 -13.73 -1.64
N GLY A 40 -6.27 -12.71 -1.53
CA GLY A 40 -6.65 -11.31 -1.44
C GLY A 40 -7.03 -10.86 -0.03
N GLU A 41 -6.75 -11.65 1.01
CA GLU A 41 -6.98 -11.28 2.39
C GLU A 41 -5.87 -10.35 2.90
N ILE A 42 -6.23 -9.28 3.60
CA ILE A 42 -5.26 -8.35 4.17
C ILE A 42 -4.55 -9.05 5.34
N VAL A 43 -3.23 -9.13 5.27
CA VAL A 43 -2.39 -9.72 6.31
C VAL A 43 -1.63 -8.67 7.11
N ASP A 44 -1.34 -7.51 6.51
CA ASP A 44 -0.68 -6.39 7.19
C ASP A 44 -1.07 -5.03 6.60
N ILE A 45 -0.99 -4.00 7.43
CA ILE A 45 -1.14 -2.59 7.05
C ILE A 45 -0.10 -1.77 7.83
N THR A 46 0.80 -1.13 7.11
CA THR A 46 1.89 -0.33 7.69
C THR A 46 1.91 1.08 7.12
N TRP A 47 2.26 2.06 7.97
CA TRP A 47 2.51 3.45 7.60
C TRP A 47 4.01 3.72 7.62
N GLU A 48 4.54 4.23 6.51
CA GLU A 48 5.95 4.59 6.34
C GLU A 48 6.11 6.10 6.07
N SER A 49 7.23 6.66 6.55
CA SER A 49 7.64 8.07 6.38
C SER A 49 9.09 8.16 5.90
#